data_AF-A0A941F8B9-F1
#
_entry.id   AF-A0A941F8B9-F1
#
_cell.length_a   1.000
_cell.length_b   1.000
_cell.length_c   1.000
_cell.angle_alpha   90.00
_cell.angle_beta   90.00
_cell.angle_gamma   90.00
#
_symmetry.space_group_name_H-M   'P 1'
#
loop_
_entity.id
_entity.type
_entity.pdbx_description
1 polymer ?
#
loop_
_entity_poly.entity_id
_entity_poly.type
_entity_poly.pdbx_seq_one_letter_code
_entity_poly.pdbx_strand_id
1 'polypeptide(L)' 'MPRRKCEGGCGRWLTSPDAVALGYGRICAERLGIPVDRPPRPRRPPRPATRTADVPPEVHPDQTALPLVEHQPTLWSL' A
#
# COMPACT_ATOMS: atom_id res chain seq x y z
N MET A 1 34.53 10.97 -0.24
CA MET A 1 33.73 9.85 -0.81
C MET A 1 33.86 9.90 -2.33
N PRO A 2 34.41 8.88 -3.01
CA PRO A 2 34.45 8.86 -4.47
C PRO A 2 33.02 8.80 -5.03
N ARG A 3 32.68 9.70 -5.96
CA ARG A 3 31.39 9.70 -6.64
C ARG A 3 31.33 8.50 -7.59
N ARG A 4 30.40 7.57 -7.34
CA ARG A 4 30.13 6.42 -8.21
C ARG A 4 28.82 6.62 -8.95
N LYS A 5 28.74 6.14 -10.20
CA LYS A 5 27.48 6.05 -10.93
C LYS A 5 26.77 4.75 -10.55
N CYS A 6 25.45 4.75 -10.70
CA CYS A 6 24.64 3.56 -10.50
C CYS A 6 24.99 2.48 -11.54
N GLU A 7 25.24 1.26 -11.07
CA GLU A 7 25.59 0.10 -11.89
C GLU A 7 24.42 -0.42 -12.73
N GLY A 8 23.17 -0.10 -12.35
CA GLY A 8 21.97 -0.45 -13.12
C GLY A 8 21.80 0.34 -14.43
N GLY A 9 22.83 1.05 -14.89
CA GLY A 9 22.83 1.74 -16.19
C GLY A 9 22.01 3.02 -16.28
N CYS A 10 21.37 3.47 -15.20
CA CYS A 10 20.52 4.67 -15.23
C CYS A 10 21.28 6.01 -15.31
N GLY A 11 22.62 5.97 -15.32
CA GLY A 11 23.47 7.17 -15.45
C GLY A 11 23.47 8.12 -14.25
N ARG A 12 22.65 7.89 -13.23
CA ARG A 12 22.60 8.72 -12.01
C ARG A 12 23.82 8.50 -11.13
N TRP A 13 24.27 9.60 -10.51
CA TRP A 13 25.27 9.58 -9.46
C TRP A 13 24.66 9.12 -8.13
N LEU A 14 25.39 8.26 -7.42
CA LEU A 14 25.02 7.77 -6.10
C LEU A 14 25.38 8.83 -5.06
N THR A 15 24.38 9.35 -4.34
CA THR A 15 24.55 10.47 -3.42
C THR A 15 24.47 10.08 -1.95
N SER A 16 23.87 8.94 -1.61
CA SER A 16 23.85 8.41 -0.24
C SER A 16 24.96 7.37 -0.03
N PRO A 17 25.54 7.28 1.17
CA PRO A 17 26.55 6.27 1.49
C PRO A 17 26.04 4.84 1.27
N ASP A 18 24.77 4.57 1.63
CA ASP A 18 24.15 3.26 1.42
C ASP A 18 24.06 2.90 -0.06
N ALA A 19 23.69 3.85 -0.92
CA ALA A 19 23.62 3.62 -2.36
C ALA A 19 25.02 3.42 -2.96
N VAL A 20 26.04 4.12 -2.46
CA VAL A 20 27.45 3.92 -2.85
C VAL A 20 27.95 2.54 -2.44
N ALA A 21 27.60 2.07 -1.24
CA ALA A 21 27.95 0.73 -0.75
C ALA A 21 27.23 -0.37 -1.55
N LEU A 22 25.97 -0.15 -1.91
CA LEU A 22 25.18 -1.08 -2.71
C LEU A 22 25.61 -1.10 -4.20
N GLY A 23 26.17 -0.01 -4.72
CA GLY A 23 26.46 0.17 -6.16
C GLY A 23 25.23 0.56 -7.00
N TYR A 24 24.04 0.53 -6.43
CA TYR A 24 22.79 0.83 -7.11
C TYR A 24 22.03 1.98 -6.44
N GLY A 25 21.45 2.85 -7.27
CA GLY A 25 20.46 3.81 -6.81
C GLY A 25 19.17 3.08 -6.48
N ARG A 26 18.41 3.61 -5.51
CA ARG A 26 17.17 3.01 -5.00
C ARG A 26 16.26 2.41 -6.08
N ILE A 27 15.95 3.18 -7.12
CA ILE A 27 15.03 2.75 -8.19
C ILE A 27 15.60 1.56 -8.97
N CYS A 28 16.91 1.56 -9.24
CA CYS A 28 17.55 0.48 -9.98
C CYS A 28 17.66 -0.78 -9.12
N ALA A 29 18.01 -0.63 -7.85
CA ALA A 29 18.02 -1.74 -6.90
C ALA A 29 16.63 -2.42 -6.79
N GLU A 30 15.56 -1.63 -6.64
CA GLU A 30 14.19 -2.13 -6.59
C GLU A 30 13.79 -2.88 -7.87
N ARG A 31 14.14 -2.35 -9.05
CA ARG A 31 13.86 -3.00 -10.34
C ARG A 31 14.60 -4.33 -10.53
N LEU A 32 15.79 -4.44 -9.95
CA LEU A 32 16.62 -5.65 -10.00
C LEU A 32 16.31 -6.62 -8.86
N GLY A 33 15.36 -6.31 -7.98
CA GLY A 33 15.02 -7.13 -6.82
C GLY A 33 16.11 -7.14 -5.73
N ILE A 34 17.03 -6.17 -5.76
CA ILE A 34 18.08 -6.04 -4.74
C ILE A 34 17.42 -5.48 -3.47
N PRO A 35 17.52 -6.17 -2.32
CA PRO A 35 16.96 -5.68 -1.07
C PRO A 35 17.64 -4.37 -0.68
N VAL A 36 16.82 -3.34 -0.46
CA VAL A 36 17.27 -2.03 0.00
C VAL A 36 16.71 -1.84 1.39
N ASP A 37 17.59 -1.61 2.37
CA ASP A 37 17.15 -1.33 3.73
C ASP A 37 16.33 -0.03 3.73
N ARG A 38 15.04 -0.13 4.08
CA ARG A 38 14.12 1.01 4.09
C ARG A 38 13.76 1.32 5.53
N PRO A 39 14.07 2.53 6.04
CA PRO A 39 13.49 2.94 7.30
C PRO A 39 11.96 2.94 7.15
N PRO A 40 11.23 2.44 8.16
CA PRO A 40 9.78 2.43 8.12
C PRO A 40 9.24 3.85 7.95
N ARG A 41 8.35 4.05 6.97
CA ARG A 41 7.71 5.35 6.76
C ARG A 41 6.84 5.67 7.99
N PRO A 42 6.96 6.86 8.60
CA PRO A 42 6.05 7.27 9.67
C PRO A 42 4.61 7.20 9.16
N ARG A 43 3.77 6.36 9.78
CA ARG A 43 2.33 6.34 9.49
C ARG A 43 1.72 7.56 10.14
N ARG A 44 1.11 8.44 9.34
CA ARG A 44 0.23 9.49 9.89
C ARG A 44 -0.98 8.80 10.52
N PRO A 45 -1.47 9.27 11.69
CA PRO A 45 -2.70 8.75 12.24
C PRO A 45 -3.85 8.97 11.24
N PRO A 46 -4.80 8.02 11.15
CA PRO A 46 -5.98 8.21 10.33
C PRO A 46 -6.74 9.45 10.82
N ARG A 47 -7.24 10.25 9.88
CA ARG A 47 -8.10 11.39 10.22
C ARG A 47 -9.38 10.85 10.87
N PRO A 48 -9.90 11.47 11.95
CA PRO A 48 -11.18 11.07 12.51
C PRO A 48 -12.25 11.13 11.41
N ALA A 49 -13.00 10.04 11.23
CA ALA A 49 -14.16 10.06 10.36
C ALA A 49 -15.18 11.02 10.97
N THR A 50 -15.46 12.14 10.29
CA THR A 50 -16.59 12.98 10.63
C THR A 50 -17.84 12.15 10.37
N ARG A 51 -18.52 11.70 11.43
CA ARG A 51 -19.82 11.05 11.34
C ARG A 51 -20.79 12.10 10.80
N THR A 52 -21.12 12.02 9.52
CA THR A 52 -22.25 12.77 8.95
C THR A 52 -23.49 12.32 9.71
N ALA A 53 -24.06 13.22 10.51
CA ALA A 53 -25.28 12.97 11.25
C ALA A 53 -26.41 12.63 10.27
N ASP A 54 -27.15 11.57 10.58
CA ASP A 54 -28.54 11.28 10.17
C ASP A 54 -29.04 11.81 8.81
N VAL A 55 -28.26 11.62 7.74
CA VAL A 55 -28.83 11.66 6.38
C VAL A 55 -29.25 10.23 6.06
N PRO A 56 -30.56 9.91 6.03
CA PRO A 56 -31.00 8.60 5.56
C PRO A 56 -30.47 8.39 4.13
N PRO A 57 -30.01 7.19 3.78
CA PRO A 57 -29.57 6.93 2.42
C PRO A 57 -30.73 7.23 1.45
N GLU A 58 -30.49 8.09 0.46
CA GLU A 58 -31.44 8.29 -0.64
C GLU A 58 -31.61 6.94 -1.36
N VAL A 59 -32.78 6.33 -1.17
CA VAL A 59 -33.15 5.12 -1.90
C VAL A 59 -33.61 5.56 -3.28
N HIS A 60 -32.81 5.26 -4.30
CA HIS A 60 -33.22 5.50 -5.69
C HIS A 60 -34.41 4.59 -6.04
N PRO A 61 -35.39 5.07 -6.83
CA PRO A 61 -36.60 4.30 -7.14
C PRO A 61 -36.33 2.99 -7.90
N ASP A 62 -35.17 2.88 -8.57
CA ASP A 62 -34.74 1.66 -9.28
C ASP A 62 -34.03 0.63 -8.37
N GLN A 63 -33.89 0.89 -7.07
CA GLN A 63 -33.27 -0.08 -6.16
C GLN A 63 -34.25 -1.21 -5.81
N THR A 64 -34.02 -2.37 -6.41
CA THR A 64 -34.68 -3.62 -6.00
C THR A 64 -33.90 -4.23 -4.83
N ALA A 65 -34.56 -4.40 -3.69
CA ALA A 65 -33.98 -5.12 -2.56
C ALA A 65 -33.80 -6.60 -2.94
N LEU A 66 -32.57 -7.10 -2.91
CA LEU A 66 -32.30 -8.53 -3.05
C LEU A 66 -32.66 -9.22 -1.72
N PRO A 67 -33.46 -10.29 -1.74
CA PRO A 67 -33.74 -11.03 -0.52
C PRO A 67 -32.44 -11.65 0.00
N LEU A 68 -32.13 -11.36 1.25
CA LEU A 68 -31.04 -12.04 1.94
C LEU A 68 -31.50 -13.47 2.22
N VAL A 69 -31.03 -14.44 1.44
CA VAL A 69 -31.24 -15.85 1.72
C VAL A 69 -30.38 -16.20 2.92
N GLU A 70 -30.99 -16.31 4.10
CA GLU A 70 -30.31 -16.85 5.27
C GLU A 70 -30.05 -18.35 5.06
N HIS A 71 -28.85 -18.69 4.59
CA HIS A 71 -28.34 -20.05 4.74
C HIS A 71 -27.96 -20.26 6.21
N GLN A 72 -28.92 -20.68 7.02
CA GLN A 72 -28.59 -21.26 8.32
C GLN A 72 -27.93 -22.64 8.08
N PRO A 73 -26.69 -22.86 8.52
CA PRO A 73 -26.17 -24.22 8.59
C PRO A 73 -26.98 -24.95 9.66
N THR A 74 -27.70 -26.00 9.26
CA THR A 74 -28.36 -26.91 10.18
C THR A 74 -27.27 -27.54 11.06
N LEU A 75 -27.11 -27.06 12.29
CA LEU A 75 -26.25 -27.69 13.27
C LEU A 75 -26.81 -29.08 13.55
N TRP A 76 -25.99 -30.08 13.24
CA TRP A 76 -26.34 -31.49 13.31
C TRP A 76 -26.84 -31.83 14.72
N SER A 77 -28.03 -32.43 14.80
CA SER A 77 -28.52 -33.08 16.01
C SER A 77 -27.56 -34.20 16.39
N LEU A 78 -27.00 -34.13 17.61
CA LEU A 78 -26.43 -35.25 18.34
C LEU A 78 -27.38 -35.61 19.47
#